data_AF-A0A7K1YAF1-F1
#
_entry.id   AF-A0A7K1YAF1-F1
#
_cell.length_a   1.000
_cell.length_b   1.000
_cell.length_c   1.000
_cell.angle_alpha   90.00
_cell.angle_beta   90.00
_cell.angle_gamma   90.00
#
_symmetry.space_group_name_H-M   'P 1'
#
loop_
_entity.id
_entity.type
_entity.pdbx_description
1 polymer ?
#
loop_
_entity_poly.entity_id
_entity_poly.type
_entity_poly.pdbx_seq_one_letter_code
_entity_poly.pdbx_strand_id
1 'polypeptide(L)'
;MKLRVTPLNIAAALSLVFAAYLFLFPSHNEYGIHTLFKFLLIVLALVFFISDLIFRYSFKSLKKIWLVEIGFIAFTVLLILIIKK
;
A
#
# COMPACT_ATOMS: atom_id res chain seq x y z
N MET A 1 14.17 -16.10 12.97
CA MET A 1 13.44 -15.71 11.74
C MET A 1 13.92 -14.31 11.34
N LYS A 2 14.48 -14.11 10.13
CA LYS A 2 14.83 -12.76 9.64
C LYS A 2 13.61 -12.16 8.95
N LEU A 3 12.80 -11.40 9.67
CA LEU A 3 11.65 -10.69 9.09
C LEU A 3 12.14 -9.73 8.00
N ARG A 4 11.65 -9.93 6.78
CA ARG A 4 11.98 -9.13 5.60
C ARG A 4 10.85 -8.15 5.34
N VAL A 5 10.86 -7.03 6.07
CA VAL A 5 9.84 -5.98 5.96
C VAL A 5 10.25 -4.98 4.86
N THR A 6 9.32 -4.66 3.98
CA THR A 6 9.45 -3.70 2.88
C THR A 6 8.43 -2.57 3.06
N PRO A 7 8.73 -1.35 2.59
CA PRO A 7 7.77 -0.25 2.57
C PRO A 7 6.42 -0.65 1.96
N LEU A 8 6.44 -1.40 0.85
CA LEU A 8 5.21 -1.85 0.21
C LEU A 8 4.41 -2.85 1.06
N ASN A 9 5.08 -3.74 1.78
CA ASN A 9 4.41 -4.66 2.70
C ASN A 9 3.80 -3.92 3.91
N ILE A 10 4.41 -2.82 4.36
CA ILE A 10 3.82 -1.94 5.40
C ILE A 10 2.55 -1.27 4.85
N ALA A 11 2.62 -0.73 3.63
CA ALA A 11 1.45 -0.13 2.97
C ALA A 11 0.33 -1.15 2.74
N ALA A 12 0.66 -2.38 2.33
CA ALA A 12 -0.30 -3.48 2.17
C ALA A 12 -0.98 -3.81 3.51
N ALA A 13 -0.20 -3.96 4.58
CA ALA A 13 -0.70 -4.26 5.91
C ALA A 13 -1.62 -3.15 6.44
N LEU A 14 -1.23 -1.88 6.27
CA LEU A 14 -2.06 -0.73 6.67
C LEU A 14 -3.38 -0.71 5.90
N SER A 15 -3.35 -0.89 4.57
CA SER A 15 -4.57 -0.93 3.75
C SER A 15 -5.51 -2.07 4.17
N LEU A 16 -4.95 -3.24 4.50
CA LEU A 16 -5.73 -4.40 4.93
C LEU A 16 -6.32 -4.19 6.34
N VAL A 17 -5.54 -3.68 7.29
CA VAL A 17 -6.02 -3.33 8.64
C VAL A 17 -7.12 -2.28 8.57
N PHE A 18 -6.95 -1.26 7.74
CA PHE A 18 -7.95 -0.21 7.57
C PHE A 18 -9.23 -0.72 6.91
N ALA A 19 -9.10 -1.58 5.89
CA ALA A 19 -10.24 -2.28 5.31
C ALA A 19 -10.97 -3.13 6.36
N ALA A 20 -10.25 -3.96 7.12
CA ALA A 20 -10.82 -4.79 8.17
C ALA A 20 -11.54 -3.95 9.24
N TYR A 21 -10.96 -2.83 9.66
CA TYR A 21 -11.60 -1.89 10.59
C TYR A 21 -12.94 -1.36 10.03
N LEU A 22 -12.97 -0.94 8.77
CA LEU A 22 -14.18 -0.48 8.08
C LEU A 22 -15.25 -1.56 7.91
N PHE A 23 -14.88 -2.84 7.87
CA PHE A 23 -15.85 -3.95 7.81
C PHE A 23 -16.36 -4.36 9.20
N LEU A 24 -15.50 -4.31 10.22
CA LEU A 24 -15.83 -4.75 11.58
C LEU A 24 -16.58 -3.69 12.40
N PHE A 25 -16.33 -2.40 12.14
CA PHE A 25 -16.94 -1.28 12.85
C PHE A 25 -17.73 -0.38 11.90
N PRO A 26 -18.85 -0.87 11.34
CA PRO A 26 -19.63 -0.07 10.43
C PRO A 26 -20.30 1.10 11.17
N SER A 27 -20.02 2.33 10.73
CA SER A 27 -20.65 3.53 11.30
C SER A 27 -22.06 3.73 10.76
N HIS A 28 -23.01 4.19 11.59
CA HIS A 28 -24.39 4.44 11.13
C HIS A 28 -24.51 5.59 10.10
N ASN A 29 -23.45 6.40 9.94
CA ASN A 29 -23.32 7.42 8.88
C ASN A 29 -22.65 6.88 7.58
N GLU A 30 -22.59 5.56 7.42
CA GLU A 30 -21.91 4.90 6.29
C GLU A 30 -22.48 5.13 4.91
N TYR A 31 -23.63 5.80 4.79
CA TYR A 31 -24.12 6.25 3.50
C TYR A 31 -23.09 7.11 2.71
N GLY A 32 -22.08 7.69 3.38
CA GLY A 32 -20.99 8.45 2.73
C GLY A 32 -19.72 7.67 2.40
N ILE A 33 -19.35 6.61 3.15
CA ILE A 33 -18.18 5.79 2.81
C ILE A 33 -18.63 4.73 1.83
N HIS A 34 -18.69 5.11 0.55
CA HIS A 34 -19.12 4.25 -0.54
C HIS A 34 -18.50 2.85 -0.42
N THR A 35 -19.30 1.80 -0.56
CA THR A 35 -18.86 0.40 -0.67
C THR A 35 -17.68 0.24 -1.64
N LEU A 36 -17.60 1.09 -2.66
CA LEU A 36 -16.48 1.22 -3.59
C LEU A 36 -15.14 1.51 -2.89
N PHE A 37 -15.10 2.37 -1.88
CA PHE A 37 -13.88 2.69 -1.13
C PHE A 37 -13.38 1.50 -0.32
N LYS A 38 -14.27 0.77 0.35
CA LYS A 38 -13.93 -0.47 1.07
C LYS A 38 -13.35 -1.52 0.10
N PHE A 39 -13.96 -1.66 -1.09
CA PHE A 39 -13.46 -2.56 -2.13
C PHE A 39 -12.11 -2.10 -2.70
N LEU A 40 -11.95 -0.79 -2.94
CA LEU A 40 -10.71 -0.20 -3.42
C LEU A 40 -9.55 -0.45 -2.47
N LEU A 41 -9.76 -0.37 -1.15
CA LEU A 41 -8.72 -0.67 -0.15
C LEU A 41 -8.26 -2.13 -0.22
N ILE A 42 -9.18 -3.08 -0.44
CA ILE A 42 -8.83 -4.50 -0.61
C ILE A 42 -8.02 -4.69 -1.89
N VAL A 43 -8.48 -4.12 -3.00
CA VAL A 43 -7.76 -4.18 -4.29
C VAL A 43 -6.37 -3.54 -4.15
N LEU A 44 -6.26 -2.41 -3.45
CA LEU A 44 -5.01 -1.72 -3.21
C LEU A 44 -4.05 -2.57 -2.36
N ALA A 45 -4.55 -3.22 -1.30
CA ALA A 45 -3.76 -4.14 -0.51
C ALA A 45 -3.25 -5.33 -1.35
N LEU A 46 -4.09 -5.86 -2.25
CA LEU A 46 -3.70 -6.92 -3.18
C LEU A 46 -2.61 -6.46 -4.15
N VAL A 47 -2.75 -5.26 -4.73
CA VAL A 47 -1.77 -4.66 -5.65
C VAL A 47 -0.43 -4.47 -4.94
N PHE A 48 -0.42 -3.92 -3.73
CA PHE A 48 0.81 -3.76 -2.94
C PHE A 48 1.44 -5.11 -2.59
N PHE A 49 0.63 -6.11 -2.26
CA PHE A 49 1.15 -7.46 -1.97
C PHE A 49 1.78 -8.12 -3.21
N ILE A 50 1.12 -8.04 -4.36
CA ILE A 50 1.64 -8.59 -5.62
C ILE A 50 2.92 -7.86 -6.04
N SER A 51 2.93 -6.53 -5.95
CA SER A 51 4.12 -5.74 -6.29
C SER A 51 5.29 -6.02 -5.34
N ASP A 52 5.03 -6.28 -4.05
CA ASP A 52 6.06 -6.69 -3.09
C ASP A 52 6.66 -8.05 -3.46
N LEU A 53 5.83 -9.01 -3.87
CA LEU A 53 6.27 -10.31 -4.38
C LEU A 53 7.15 -10.17 -5.63
N ILE A 54 6.75 -9.31 -6.57
CA ILE A 54 7.52 -9.03 -7.79
C ILE A 54 8.88 -8.43 -7.40
N PHE A 55 8.93 -7.44 -6.51
CA PHE A 55 10.21 -6.85 -6.08
C PHE A 55 11.10 -7.84 -5.34
N ARG A 56 10.54 -8.74 -4.52
CA ARG A 56 11.31 -9.82 -3.88
C ARG A 56 11.87 -10.82 -4.89
N TYR A 57 11.12 -11.09 -5.97
CA TYR A 57 11.57 -11.96 -7.03
C TYR A 57 12.68 -11.30 -7.87
N SER A 58 12.49 -10.03 -8.26
CA SER A 58 13.45 -9.28 -9.06
C SER A 58 14.74 -8.93 -8.31
N PHE A 59 14.65 -8.61 -7.01
CA PHE A 59 15.79 -8.18 -6.20
C PHE A 59 16.10 -9.18 -5.07
N LYS A 60 17.21 -9.92 -5.22
CA LYS A 60 17.68 -10.88 -4.20
C LYS A 60 18.03 -10.26 -2.84
N SER A 61 18.30 -8.95 -2.78
CA SER A 61 18.74 -8.25 -1.56
C SER A 61 17.71 -7.24 -1.08
N LEU A 62 17.32 -7.32 0.20
CA LEU A 62 16.33 -6.44 0.82
C LEU A 62 16.71 -4.95 0.77
N LYS A 63 18.00 -4.63 0.86
CA LYS A 63 18.49 -3.24 0.74
C LYS A 63 18.17 -2.61 -0.62
N LYS A 64 18.23 -3.40 -1.70
CA LYS A 64 17.90 -2.92 -3.05
C LYS A 64 16.40 -2.68 -3.21
N ILE A 65 15.57 -3.56 -2.65
CA ILE A 65 14.11 -3.39 -2.64
C ILE A 65 13.73 -2.06 -1.97
N TRP A 66 14.29 -1.81 -0.79
CA TRP A 66 14.09 -0.56 -0.05
C TRP A 66 14.48 0.68 -0.87
N LEU A 67 15.63 0.64 -1.55
CA LEU A 67 16.12 1.77 -2.33
C LEU A 67 15.22 2.08 -3.53
N VAL A 68 14.74 1.05 -4.22
CA VAL A 68 13.83 1.21 -5.36
C VAL A 68 12.47 1.72 -4.91
N GLU A 69 11.90 1.16 -3.84
CA GLU A 69 10.60 1.59 -3.32
C GLU A 69 10.62 3.03 -2.80
N ILE A 70 11.66 3.43 -2.05
CA ILE A 70 11.81 4.82 -1.61
C ILE A 70 12.02 5.75 -2.80
N GLY A 71 12.82 5.34 -3.79
CA GLY A 71 13.01 6.10 -5.02
C GLY A 71 11.69 6.33 -5.76
N PHE A 72 10.85 5.30 -5.85
CA PHE A 72 9.52 5.39 -6.44
C PHE A 72 8.61 6.34 -5.65
N ILE A 73 8.55 6.21 -4.32
CA ILE A 73 7.75 7.10 -3.46
C ILE A 73 8.21 8.57 -3.61
N ALA A 74 9.51 8.81 -3.56
CA ALA A 74 10.08 10.15 -3.74
C ALA A 74 9.72 10.73 -5.12
N PHE A 75 9.82 9.92 -6.17
CA PHE A 75 9.43 10.31 -7.52
C PHE A 75 7.94 10.64 -7.62
N THR A 76 7.06 9.82 -7.05
CA THR A 76 5.61 10.09 -7.01
C THR A 76 5.30 11.39 -6.27
N VAL A 77 5.93 11.62 -5.11
CA VAL A 77 5.77 12.88 -4.35
C VAL A 77 6.23 14.07 -5.18
N LEU A 78 7.38 13.99 -5.85
CA LEU A 78 7.87 15.05 -6.74
C LEU A 78 6.88 15.34 -7.88
N LEU A 79 6.33 14.31 -8.53
CA LEU A 79 5.31 14.50 -9.56
C LEU A 79 4.05 15.18 -9.01
N ILE A 80 3.57 14.78 -7.84
CA ILE A 80 2.42 15.42 -7.19
C ILE A 80 2.72 16.90 -6.92
N LEU A 81 3.91 17.23 -6.42
CA LEU A 81 4.31 18.62 -6.18
C LEU A 81 4.39 19.44 -7.46
N ILE A 82 4.85 18.85 -8.56
CA ILE A 82 4.92 19.52 -9.87
C ILE A 82 3.52 19.73 -10.45
N ILE A 83 2.64 18.74 -10.39
CA ILE A 83 1.28 18.80 -10.96
C ILE A 83 0.35 19.69 -10.13
N LYS A 84 0.53 19.74 -8.81
CA LYS A 84 -0.28 20.57 -7.91
C LYS A 84 0.07 22.06 -8.02
N LYS A 85 1.14 22.42 -8.73
CA LYS A 85 1.53 23.79 -9.03
C LYS A 85 0.90 24.25 -10.34
#